data_AF-A0A496SYE2-F1
#
_entry.id   AF-A0A496SYE2-F1
#
_cell.length_a   1.000
_cell.length_b   1.000
_cell.length_c   1.000
_cell.angle_alpha   90.00
_cell.angle_beta   90.00
_cell.angle_gamma   90.00
#
_symmetry.space_group_name_H-M   'P 1'
#
loop_
_entity.id
_entity.type
_entity.pdbx_description
1 polymer ?
#
loop_
_entity_poly.entity_id
_entity_poly.type
_entity_poly.pdbx_seq_one_letter_code
_entity_poly.pdbx_strand_id
1 'polypeptide(L)'
;TLGAKEKVVVFMEKGVREEEAPPAKRSAFSLKDEEVREIGRFAKVLEEHYGTPQDAEWAIDEELDFPRGLFFLQTRPVIISKRDPTDRAIDLMLKRFIYG
;
A
#
# COMPACT_ATOMS: atom_id res chain seq x y z
N THR A 1 5.93 4.99 -9.50
CA THR A 1 5.61 5.82 -10.69
C THR A 1 4.32 6.57 -10.43
N LEU A 2 4.03 7.65 -11.17
CA LEU A 2 2.80 8.43 -11.01
C LEU A 2 1.65 7.73 -11.74
N GLY A 3 0.60 7.33 -11.01
CA GLY A 3 -0.61 6.73 -11.60
C GLY A 3 -1.56 7.78 -12.18
N ALA A 4 -2.33 7.42 -13.22
CA ALA A 4 -3.26 8.33 -13.91
C ALA A 4 -4.42 8.82 -13.04
N LYS A 5 -4.86 7.99 -12.08
CA LYS A 5 -5.89 8.27 -11.05
C LYS A 5 -7.12 8.96 -11.63
N GLU A 6 -7.72 8.41 -12.68
CA GLU A 6 -8.77 9.11 -13.44
C GLU A 6 -10.04 9.36 -12.64
N LYS A 7 -10.36 8.44 -11.74
CA LYS A 7 -11.54 8.50 -10.89
C LYS A 7 -11.18 8.42 -9.41
N VAL A 8 -12.06 8.98 -8.59
CA VAL A 8 -12.05 8.85 -7.13
C VAL A 8 -13.43 8.44 -6.64
N VAL A 9 -13.47 7.78 -5.49
CA VAL A 9 -14.72 7.48 -4.78
C VAL A 9 -14.88 8.51 -3.67
N VAL A 10 -16.03 9.18 -3.64
CA VAL A 10 -16.35 10.20 -2.62
C VAL A 10 -17.55 9.76 -1.78
N PHE A 11 -17.53 10.12 -0.51
CA PHE A 11 -18.65 9.89 0.41
C PHE A 11 -19.80 10.85 0.09
N MET A 12 -21.01 10.32 0.16
CA MET A 12 -22.25 11.10 0.10
C MET A 12 -22.96 11.07 1.45
N GLU A 13 -24.06 11.82 1.59
CA GLU A 13 -24.95 11.70 2.77
C GLU A 13 -25.38 10.24 3.01
N LYS A 14 -25.57 9.48 1.93
CA LYS A 14 -25.79 8.03 1.98
C LYS A 14 -24.99 7.32 0.90
N GLY A 15 -24.08 6.44 1.32
CA GLY A 15 -23.26 5.63 0.42
C GLY A 15 -22.09 6.41 -0.19
N VAL A 16 -21.65 5.95 -1.36
CA VAL A 16 -20.51 6.50 -2.09
C VAL A 16 -20.85 6.69 -3.56
N ARG A 17 -20.11 7.55 -4.25
CA ARG A 17 -20.18 7.68 -5.71
C ARG A 17 -18.79 7.80 -6.32
N GLU A 18 -18.65 7.35 -7.56
CA GLU A 18 -17.47 7.63 -8.38
C GLU A 18 -17.59 9.00 -9.03
N GLU A 19 -16.48 9.74 -9.03
CA GLU A 19 -16.32 11.02 -9.73
C GLU A 19 -14.98 11.08 -10.46
N GLU A 20 -14.88 11.98 -11.43
CA GLU A 20 -13.59 12.32 -12.05
C GLU A 20 -12.65 12.94 -11.02
N ALA A 21 -11.42 12.46 -10.98
CA ALA A 21 -10.42 13.00 -10.08
C ALA A 21 -10.02 14.42 -10.50
N PRO A 22 -9.88 15.37 -9.55
CA PRO A 22 -9.39 16.70 -9.86
C PRO A 22 -8.04 16.65 -10.58
N PRO A 23 -7.79 17.47 -11.63
CA PRO A 23 -6.53 17.43 -12.39
C PRO A 23 -5.28 17.52 -11.51
N ALA A 24 -5.32 18.34 -10.44
CA ALA A 24 -4.22 18.47 -9.48
C ALA A 24 -3.92 17.16 -8.73
N LYS A 25 -4.94 16.37 -8.37
CA LYS A 25 -4.72 15.06 -7.75
C LYS A 25 -4.17 14.06 -8.77
N ARG A 26 -4.61 14.10 -10.04
CA ARG A 26 -4.08 13.23 -11.12
C ARG A 26 -2.58 13.42 -11.32
N SER A 27 -2.09 14.66 -11.28
CA SER A 27 -0.68 14.99 -11.46
C SER A 27 0.19 14.91 -10.19
N ALA A 28 -0.39 14.56 -9.04
CA ALA A 28 0.33 14.42 -7.76
C ALA A 28 0.42 12.97 -7.28
N PHE A 29 1.43 12.66 -6.47
CA PHE A 29 1.45 11.40 -5.73
C PHE A 29 0.34 11.40 -4.66
N SER A 30 -0.29 10.26 -4.45
CA SER A 30 -1.33 10.11 -3.41
C SER A 30 -0.75 10.05 -2.00
N LEU A 31 0.58 9.91 -1.87
CA LEU A 31 1.28 9.78 -0.62
C LEU A 31 2.54 10.66 -0.63
N LYS A 32 2.88 11.18 0.54
CA LYS A 32 4.17 11.78 0.85
C LYS A 32 5.21 10.69 1.13
N ASP A 33 6.48 11.03 0.99
CA ASP A 33 7.58 10.10 1.24
C ASP A 33 7.57 9.52 2.68
N GLU A 34 7.18 10.31 3.67
CA GLU A 34 7.08 9.86 5.07
C GLU A 34 5.96 8.82 5.26
N GLU A 35 4.83 9.00 4.59
CA GLU A 35 3.70 8.09 4.64
C GLU A 35 4.07 6.74 4.01
N VAL A 36 4.76 6.77 2.86
CA VAL A 36 5.28 5.56 2.20
C VAL A 36 6.23 4.78 3.11
N ARG A 37 7.18 5.46 3.77
CA ARG A 37 8.15 4.80 4.67
C ARG A 37 7.45 4.12 5.84
N GLU A 38 6.49 4.78 6.45
CA GLU A 38 5.80 4.27 7.63
C GLU A 38 4.83 3.13 7.28
N ILE A 39 4.10 3.22 6.17
CA ILE A 39 3.31 2.10 5.64
C ILE A 39 4.22 0.90 5.38
N GLY A 40 5.39 1.11 4.78
CA GLY A 40 6.38 0.07 4.54
C GLY A 40 6.92 -0.56 5.84
N ARG A 41 7.16 0.25 6.87
CA ARG A 41 7.54 -0.23 8.20
C ARG A 41 6.47 -1.14 8.79
N PHE A 42 5.20 -0.74 8.74
CA PHE A 42 4.09 -1.59 9.21
C PHE A 42 3.90 -2.84 8.36
N ALA A 43 4.08 -2.78 7.04
CA ALA A 43 4.02 -3.96 6.19
C ALA A 43 5.04 -5.03 6.61
N LYS A 44 6.25 -4.62 7.03
CA LYS A 44 7.26 -5.53 7.58
C LYS A 44 6.84 -6.13 8.92
N VAL A 45 6.28 -5.31 9.82
CA VAL A 45 5.73 -5.78 11.10
C VAL A 45 4.61 -6.81 10.89
N LEU A 46 3.72 -6.59 9.92
CA LEU A 46 2.65 -7.54 9.58
C LEU A 46 3.22 -8.85 9.03
N GLU A 47 4.19 -8.79 8.11
CA GLU A 47 4.86 -9.98 7.57
C GLU A 47 5.55 -10.79 8.67
N GLU A 48 6.25 -10.14 9.60
CA GLU A 48 6.90 -10.78 10.75
C GLU A 48 5.87 -11.41 11.71
N HIS A 49 4.77 -10.70 12.00
CA HIS A 49 3.73 -11.18 12.90
C HIS A 49 3.00 -12.42 12.36
N TYR A 50 2.66 -12.44 11.07
CA TYR A 50 1.93 -13.54 10.43
C TYR A 50 2.83 -14.61 9.79
N GLY A 51 4.15 -14.39 9.75
CA GLY A 51 5.14 -15.32 9.21
C GLY A 51 5.07 -15.55 7.70
N THR A 52 4.25 -14.78 6.98
CA THR A 52 4.06 -14.85 5.53
C THR A 52 3.85 -13.46 4.96
N PRO A 53 4.19 -13.20 3.68
CA PRO A 53 3.85 -11.94 3.04
C PRO A 53 2.35 -11.68 3.12
N GLN A 54 1.97 -10.47 3.53
CA GLN A 54 0.57 -10.07 3.66
C GLN A 54 0.17 -9.11 2.53
N ASP A 55 -1.05 -9.29 2.05
CA ASP A 55 -1.83 -8.31 1.29
C ASP A 55 -2.69 -7.54 2.29
N ALA A 56 -2.55 -6.22 2.36
CA ALA A 56 -3.14 -5.40 3.39
C ALA A 56 -3.86 -4.18 2.81
N GLU A 57 -5.08 -3.94 3.31
CA GLU A 57 -5.85 -2.75 3.05
C GLU A 57 -5.64 -1.75 4.19
N TRP A 58 -5.35 -0.50 3.83
CA TRP A 58 -5.08 0.58 4.77
C TRP A 58 -5.72 1.88 4.28
N ALA A 59 -5.91 2.83 5.19
CA ALA A 59 -6.40 4.16 4.90
C ALA A 59 -5.63 5.20 5.72
N ILE A 60 -5.54 6.42 5.20
CA ILE A 60 -5.06 7.59 5.93
C ILE A 60 -6.24 8.55 6.11
N ASP A 61 -6.55 8.88 7.35
CA ASP A 61 -7.44 9.98 7.70
C ASP A 61 -6.63 11.29 7.68
N GLU A 62 -6.91 12.15 6.68
CA GLU A 62 -6.22 13.44 6.51
C GLU A 62 -6.58 14.46 7.61
N GLU A 63 -7.66 14.24 8.39
CA GLU A 63 -8.04 15.12 9.52
C GLU A 63 -7.20 14.86 10.78
N LEU A 64 -6.49 13.73 10.83
CA LEU A 64 -5.62 13.35 11.95
C LEU A 64 -4.15 13.52 11.58
N ASP A 65 -3.34 13.96 12.54
CA ASP A 65 -1.89 14.08 12.31
C ASP A 65 -1.27 12.71 12.00
N PHE A 66 -0.44 12.66 10.96
CA PHE A 66 0.37 11.49 10.67
C PHE A 66 1.41 11.24 11.79
N PRO A 67 1.64 9.99 12.24
CA PRO A 67 1.09 8.73 11.74
C PRO A 67 -0.23 8.27 12.40
N ARG A 68 -0.84 9.07 13.26
CA ARG A 68 -2.07 8.69 14.00
C ARG A 68 -3.28 8.48 13.08
N GLY A 69 -3.29 9.13 11.92
CA GLY A 69 -4.29 8.94 10.89
C GLY A 69 -4.11 7.67 10.05
N LEU A 70 -3.04 6.89 10.22
CA LEU A 70 -2.84 5.65 9.46
C LEU A 70 -3.56 4.47 10.13
N PHE A 71 -4.51 3.87 9.40
CA PHE A 71 -5.29 2.73 9.86
C PHE A 71 -5.12 1.53 8.93
N PHE A 72 -4.91 0.34 9.52
CA PHE A 72 -4.99 -0.92 8.80
C PHE A 72 -6.39 -1.52 8.97
N LEU A 73 -7.05 -1.79 7.86
CA LEU A 73 -8.45 -2.22 7.80
C LEU A 73 -8.56 -3.74 7.69
N GLN A 74 -7.80 -4.33 6.77
CA GLN A 74 -7.80 -5.76 6.50
C GLN A 74 -6.37 -6.24 6.20
N THR A 75 -6.08 -7.50 6.53
CA THR A 75 -4.87 -8.17 6.09
C THR A 75 -5.19 -9.63 5.75
N ARG A 76 -4.48 -10.20 4.77
CA ARG A 76 -4.59 -11.61 4.38
C ARG A 76 -3.25 -12.13 3.84
N PRO A 77 -2.90 -13.41 4.05
CA PRO A 77 -1.72 -14.01 3.43
C PRO A 77 -1.79 -13.94 1.91
N VAL A 78 -0.69 -13.56 1.27
CA VAL A 78 -0.58 -13.62 -0.19
C VAL A 78 -0.51 -15.09 -0.61
N ILE A 79 -1.48 -15.53 -1.43
CA ILE A 79 -1.43 -16.84 -2.07
C ILE A 79 -0.62 -16.72 -3.36
N ILE A 80 0.59 -17.25 -3.34
CA ILE A 80 1.46 -17.27 -4.52
C ILE A 80 1.28 -18.63 -5.21
N SER A 81 0.73 -18.63 -6.42
CA SER A 81 0.77 -19.83 -7.28
C SER A 81 2.24 -20.22 -7.50
N LYS A 82 2.55 -21.53 -7.64
CA LYS A 82 3.93 -22.04 -7.70
C LYS A 82 4.84 -21.13 -8.52
N ARG A 83 5.80 -20.48 -7.82
CA ARG A 83 6.76 -19.54 -8.40
C ARG A 83 7.56 -20.23 -9.50
N ASP A 84 7.76 -19.53 -10.61
CA ASP A 84 8.76 -19.92 -11.59
C ASP A 84 10.13 -19.94 -10.89
N PRO A 85 11.04 -20.90 -11.16
CA PRO A 85 12.39 -20.93 -10.61
C PRO A 85 13.13 -19.57 -10.71
N THR A 86 12.79 -18.77 -11.71
CA THR A 86 13.33 -17.42 -11.94
C THR A 86 12.97 -16.45 -10.82
N ASP A 87 11.73 -16.45 -10.32
CA ASP A 87 11.29 -15.55 -9.23
C ASP A 87 12.04 -15.84 -7.93
N ARG A 88 12.38 -17.11 -7.71
CA ARG A 88 13.14 -17.55 -6.54
C ARG A 88 14.60 -17.09 -6.61
N ALA A 89 15.19 -17.08 -7.80
CA ALA A 89 16.53 -16.54 -8.02
C ALA A 89 16.56 -15.02 -7.79
N ILE A 90 15.53 -14.29 -8.22
CA ILE A 90 15.40 -12.85 -7.99
C ILE A 90 15.23 -12.53 -6.51
N ASP A 91 14.38 -13.26 -5.77
CA ASP A 91 14.20 -13.06 -4.31
C ASP A 91 15.50 -13.31 -3.53
N LEU A 92 16.26 -14.35 -3.91
CA LEU A 92 17.57 -14.64 -3.32
C LEU A 92 18.59 -13.53 -3.62
N MET A 93 18.59 -12.99 -4.84
CA MET A 93 19.44 -11.85 -5.20
C MET A 93 19.05 -10.61 -4.39
N LEU A 94 17.76 -10.26 -4.33
CA LEU A 94 17.27 -9.09 -3.59
C LEU A 94 17.56 -9.20 -2.09
N LYS A 95 17.36 -10.37 -1.48
CA LYS A 95 17.72 -10.61 -0.07
C LYS A 95 19.21 -10.35 0.19
N ARG A 96 20.08 -10.73 -0.75
CA ARG A 96 21.53 -10.53 -0.62
C ARG A 96 21.97 -9.09 -0.84
N PHE A 97 21.21 -8.29 -1.59
CA PHE A 97 21.49 -6.87 -1.81
C PHE A 97 20.89 -5.96 -0.73
N ILE A 98 19.76 -6.33 -0.12
CA ILE A 98 19.05 -5.50 0.86
C ILE A 98 19.52 -5.79 2.29
N TYR A 99 19.89 -7.04 2.59
CA TYR A 99 20.29 -7.49 3.94
C TYR A 99 21.75 -7.95 4.02
N GLY A 100 22.56 -7.69 2.97
CA GLY A 100 23.99 -8.00 2.90
C GLY A 100 24.86 -6.77 3.08
#